data_AF-A0A0Q9EBL9-F1
#
_entry.id   AF-A0A0Q9EBL9-F1
#
_cell.length_a   1.000
_cell.length_b   1.000
_cell.length_c   1.000
_cell.angle_alpha   90.00
_cell.angle_beta   90.00
_cell.angle_gamma   90.00
#
_symmetry.space_group_name_H-M   'P 1'
#
loop_
_entity.id
_entity.type
_entity.pdbx_description
1 polymer ?
#
loop_
_entity_poly.entity_id
_entity_poly.type
_entity_poly.pdbx_seq_one_letter_code
_entity_poly.pdbx_strand_id
1 'polypeptide(L)'
;MIALHEANLADMPDHGVLNDPWTYDVVEARYVAGRRPFGTLDLVLEKDGQRLVLRFTDAHDLAIDPGFPYCYMGLELLDVSSIGWERTRIRVQGSEDAPGIRFWAGDVQRIDG
;
A
#
# COMPACT_ATOMS: atom_id res chain seq x y z
N MET A 1 -18.46 13.32 -8.85
CA MET A 1 -17.10 12.90 -8.47
C MET A 1 -17.24 12.37 -7.06
N ILE A 2 -17.15 11.05 -6.85
CA ILE A 2 -17.10 10.47 -5.51
C ILE A 2 -15.69 10.77 -5.00
N ALA A 3 -15.56 11.38 -3.83
CA ALA A 3 -14.24 11.59 -3.24
C ALA A 3 -13.61 10.21 -2.98
N LEU A 4 -12.33 10.03 -3.29
CA LEU A 4 -11.63 8.74 -3.14
C LEU A 4 -11.84 8.11 -1.75
N HIS A 5 -12.00 8.93 -0.71
CA HIS A 5 -12.24 8.50 0.67
C HIS A 5 -13.63 7.87 0.93
N GLU A 6 -14.63 8.08 0.06
CA GLU A 6 -16.01 7.64 0.23
C GLU A 6 -16.37 6.39 -0.59
N ALA A 7 -15.43 5.84 -1.36
CA ALA A 7 -15.69 4.64 -2.15
C ALA A 7 -15.86 3.42 -1.25
N ASN A 8 -16.97 2.70 -1.44
CA ASN A 8 -17.16 1.39 -0.85
C ASN A 8 -16.26 0.38 -1.59
N LEU A 9 -15.21 -0.09 -0.93
CA LEU A 9 -14.23 -1.02 -1.48
C LEU A 9 -14.42 -2.47 -0.99
N ALA A 10 -15.51 -2.76 -0.28
CA ALA A 10 -15.72 -4.06 0.37
C ALA A 10 -15.68 -5.26 -0.60
N ASP A 11 -16.03 -5.04 -1.87
CA ASP A 11 -16.07 -6.08 -2.90
C ASP A 11 -14.84 -6.04 -3.84
N MET A 12 -13.83 -5.22 -3.54
CA MET A 12 -12.62 -5.14 -4.35
C MET A 12 -11.73 -6.36 -4.10
N PRO A 13 -11.20 -7.01 -5.16
CA PRO A 13 -10.33 -8.15 -5.00
C PRO A 13 -8.97 -7.75 -4.42
N ASP A 14 -8.30 -8.70 -3.78
CA ASP A 14 -6.91 -8.54 -3.38
C ASP A 14 -5.99 -8.36 -4.59
N HIS A 15 -4.98 -7.50 -4.44
CA HIS A 15 -3.97 -7.28 -5.46
C HIS A 15 -2.92 -8.40 -5.43
N GLY A 16 -2.76 -9.13 -6.54
CA GLY A 16 -1.89 -10.32 -6.63
C GLY A 16 -0.37 -10.10 -6.66
N VAL A 17 0.14 -8.95 -6.17
CA VAL A 17 1.60 -8.69 -6.15
C VAL A 17 2.30 -9.50 -5.05
N LEU A 18 1.58 -9.81 -3.99
CA LEU A 18 2.07 -10.54 -2.83
C LEU A 18 0.96 -11.45 -2.32
N ASN A 19 1.31 -12.70 -2.03
CA ASN A 19 0.38 -13.63 -1.38
C ASN A 19 0.33 -13.31 0.12
N ASP A 20 -0.88 -13.34 0.69
CA ASP A 20 -1.14 -13.17 2.12
C ASP A 20 -0.42 -11.95 2.73
N PRO A 21 -0.62 -10.72 2.21
CA PRO A 21 0.13 -9.54 2.63
C PRO A 21 -0.03 -9.17 4.10
N TRP A 22 -1.11 -9.62 4.74
CA TRP A 22 -1.35 -9.46 6.18
C TRP A 22 -0.38 -10.26 7.05
N THR A 23 0.38 -11.21 6.47
CA THR A 23 1.35 -12.04 7.19
C THR A 23 2.76 -11.44 7.27
N TYR A 24 2.98 -10.28 6.67
CA TYR A 24 4.26 -9.58 6.64
C TYR A 24 4.25 -8.38 7.57
N ASP A 25 5.36 -8.16 8.28
CA ASP A 25 5.59 -6.94 9.03
C ASP A 25 6.18 -5.86 8.12
N VAL A 26 5.67 -4.62 8.22
CA VAL A 26 6.33 -3.46 7.60
C VAL A 26 7.47 -3.00 8.50
N VAL A 27 8.71 -3.09 8.02
CA VAL A 27 9.91 -2.75 8.83
C VAL A 27 10.60 -1.45 8.40
N GLU A 28 10.34 -0.98 7.19
CA GLU A 28 10.84 0.30 6.69
C GLU A 28 9.89 0.90 5.65
N ALA A 29 9.76 2.22 5.64
CA ALA A 29 9.07 2.97 4.61
C ALA A 29 9.97 4.08 4.08
N ARG A 30 10.13 4.14 2.76
CA ARG A 30 10.93 5.16 2.08
C ARG A 30 10.09 5.85 1.02
N TYR A 31 9.75 7.12 1.29
CA TYR A 31 9.06 7.95 0.33
C TYR A 31 10.03 8.85 -0.44
N VAL A 32 9.94 8.81 -1.77
CA VAL A 32 10.65 9.69 -2.68
C VAL A 32 9.63 10.58 -3.37
N ALA A 33 9.64 11.88 -3.02
CA ALA A 33 8.74 12.85 -3.64
C ALA A 33 8.99 12.96 -5.15
N GLY A 34 7.93 12.83 -5.94
CA GLY A 34 8.00 12.99 -7.39
C GLY A 34 7.99 14.46 -7.80
N ARG A 35 8.47 14.76 -9.00
CA ARG A 35 8.39 16.11 -9.57
C ARG A 35 7.03 16.42 -10.21
N ARG A 36 6.25 15.41 -10.64
CA ARG A 36 4.85 15.47 -11.12
C ARG A 36 4.22 14.07 -11.21
N PRO A 37 2.90 13.90 -10.98
CA PRO A 37 2.12 14.52 -9.92
C PRO A 37 2.39 13.86 -8.55
N PHE A 38 2.89 12.62 -8.52
CA PHE A 38 3.01 11.79 -7.32
C PHE A 38 4.40 11.17 -7.18
N GLY A 39 4.70 10.67 -5.98
CA GLY A 39 6.00 10.08 -5.64
C GLY A 39 6.08 8.56 -5.80
N THR A 40 7.21 8.03 -5.38
CA THR A 40 7.43 6.59 -5.19
C THR A 40 7.49 6.30 -3.71
N LEU A 41 6.77 5.27 -3.26
CA LEU A 41 6.85 4.76 -1.89
C LEU A 41 7.38 3.33 -1.95
N ASP A 42 8.51 3.08 -1.29
CA ASP A 42 9.00 1.72 -1.06
C ASP A 42 8.60 1.31 0.37
N LEU A 43 7.99 0.13 0.50
CA LEU A 43 7.78 -0.54 1.78
C LEU A 43 8.67 -1.79 1.84
N VAL A 44 9.52 -1.88 2.85
CA VAL A 44 10.29 -3.09 3.14
C VAL A 44 9.46 -3.94 4.08
N LEU A 45 9.20 -5.17 3.65
CA LEU A 45 8.41 -6.16 4.37
C LEU A 45 9.31 -7.27 4.88
N GLU A 46 9.02 -7.79 6.07
CA GLU A 46 9.73 -8.92 6.67
C GLU A 46 8.75 -10.04 7.07
N LYS A 47 9.13 -11.29 6.79
CA LYS A 47 8.42 -12.49 7.25
C LYS A 47 9.43 -13.61 7.46
N ASP A 48 9.40 -14.24 8.63
CA ASP A 48 10.32 -15.34 9.00
C ASP A 48 11.81 -14.98 8.78
N GLY A 49 12.18 -13.72 9.02
CA GLY A 49 13.53 -13.19 8.82
C GLY A 49 13.93 -12.93 7.36
N GLN A 50 13.03 -13.14 6.39
CA GLN A 50 13.24 -12.81 4.99
C GLN A 50 12.64 -11.44 4.66
N ARG A 51 13.37 -10.65 3.87
CA ARG A 51 12.94 -9.31 3.45
C ARG A 51 12.61 -9.25 1.97
N LEU A 52 11.61 -8.44 1.63
CA LEU A 52 11.30 -8.04 0.26
C LEU A 52 10.89 -6.57 0.23
N VAL A 53 10.94 -5.95 -0.94
CA VAL A 53 10.47 -4.57 -1.11
C VAL A 53 9.27 -4.54 -2.03
N LEU A 54 8.21 -3.86 -1.61
CA LEU A 54 7.13 -3.43 -2.50
C LEU A 54 7.35 -1.97 -2.87
N ARG A 55 7.54 -1.71 -4.16
CA ARG A 55 7.67 -0.37 -4.72
C ARG A 55 6.35 0.05 -5.34
N PHE A 56 5.77 1.10 -4.78
CA PHE A 56 4.53 1.72 -5.26
C PHE A 56 4.86 2.99 -6.06
N THR A 57 4.39 3.05 -7.30
CA THR A 57 4.51 4.25 -8.13
C THR A 57 3.18 5.02 -8.17
N ASP A 58 3.26 6.31 -8.46
CA ASP A 58 2.14 7.23 -8.35
C ASP A 58 1.48 7.21 -6.95
N ALA A 59 2.29 7.06 -5.89
CA ALA A 59 1.80 6.98 -4.52
C ALA A 59 1.28 8.34 -4.02
N HIS A 60 0.04 8.38 -3.53
CA HIS A 60 -0.64 9.60 -3.11
C HIS A 60 -1.65 9.40 -1.98
N ASP A 61 -2.11 10.52 -1.41
CA ASP A 61 -2.91 10.60 -0.17
C ASP A 61 -2.34 9.74 0.97
N LEU A 62 -1.01 9.78 1.10
CA LEU A 62 -0.28 9.07 2.14
C LEU A 62 -0.66 9.60 3.53
N ALA A 63 -1.28 8.76 4.33
CA ALA A 63 -1.53 8.96 5.74
C ALA A 63 -0.80 7.88 6.54
N ILE A 64 -0.06 8.30 7.56
CA ILE A 64 0.68 7.43 8.47
C ILE A 64 0.23 7.76 9.89
N ASP A 65 -0.15 6.74 10.66
CA ASP A 65 -0.59 6.93 12.03
C ASP A 65 0.61 7.10 12.99
N PRO A 66 0.46 7.87 14.09
CA PRO A 66 1.56 8.13 15.01
C PRO A 66 2.09 6.85 15.66
N GLY A 67 3.34 6.50 15.42
CA GLY A 67 3.96 5.28 15.96
C GLY A 67 4.27 4.21 14.92
N PHE A 68 3.88 4.42 13.67
CA PHE A 68 4.31 3.57 12.56
C PHE A 68 5.84 3.59 12.36
N PRO A 69 6.47 2.44 12.01
CA PRO A 69 5.86 1.11 11.87
C PRO A 69 5.61 0.40 13.20
N TYR A 70 4.53 -0.41 13.27
CA TYR A 70 4.24 -1.28 14.41
C TYR A 70 4.62 -2.73 14.11
N CYS A 71 5.08 -3.46 15.13
CA CYS A 71 5.13 -4.92 15.05
C CYS A 71 3.71 -5.47 14.87
N TYR A 72 3.56 -6.49 14.03
CA TYR A 72 2.29 -7.17 13.71
C TYR A 72 1.29 -6.33 12.89
N MET A 73 1.78 -5.29 12.20
CA MET A 73 0.96 -4.55 11.27
C MET A 73 0.91 -5.28 9.92
N GLY A 74 -0.13 -6.08 9.71
CA GLY A 74 -0.45 -6.65 8.42
C GLY A 74 -0.89 -5.58 7.40
N LEU A 75 -0.60 -5.82 6.13
CA LEU A 75 -1.11 -5.00 5.02
C LEU A 75 -2.29 -5.66 4.33
N GLU A 76 -3.23 -4.82 3.92
CA GLU A 76 -4.25 -5.12 2.92
C GLU A 76 -3.94 -4.34 1.64
N LEU A 77 -3.93 -5.04 0.50
CA LEU A 77 -3.69 -4.46 -0.82
C LEU A 77 -4.87 -4.82 -1.72
N LEU A 78 -5.69 -3.84 -2.09
CA LEU A 78 -6.85 -4.06 -2.95
C LEU A 78 -6.55 -3.58 -4.38
N ASP A 79 -6.93 -4.39 -5.37
CA ASP A 79 -6.96 -3.99 -6.78
C ASP A 79 -8.27 -3.24 -7.07
N VAL A 80 -8.12 -1.94 -7.32
CA VAL A 80 -9.21 -1.01 -7.62
C VAL A 80 -9.18 -0.55 -9.09
N SER A 81 -8.41 -1.23 -9.95
CA SER A 81 -8.25 -0.86 -11.36
C SER A 81 -9.57 -0.88 -12.14
N SER A 82 -10.52 -1.72 -11.73
CA SER A 82 -11.87 -1.84 -12.31
C SER A 82 -12.73 -0.57 -12.18
N ILE A 83 -12.41 0.31 -11.21
CA ILE A 83 -13.14 1.56 -10.97
C ILE A 83 -12.85 2.60 -12.09
N GLY A 84 -11.74 2.46 -12.82
CA GLY A 84 -11.41 3.31 -13.98
C GLY A 84 -10.83 4.68 -13.61
N TRP A 85 -10.30 4.85 -12.40
CA TRP A 85 -9.64 6.08 -11.97
C TRP A 85 -8.24 6.21 -12.57
N GLU A 86 -7.91 7.39 -13.08
CA GLU A 86 -6.58 7.67 -13.61
C GLU A 86 -5.54 7.59 -12.47
N ARG A 87 -4.43 6.86 -12.70
CA ARG A 87 -3.30 6.70 -11.74
C ARG A 87 -3.67 6.12 -10.37
N THR A 88 -4.87 5.57 -10.22
CA THR A 88 -5.33 4.92 -8.99
C THR A 88 -5.81 3.52 -9.35
N ARG A 89 -4.96 2.53 -9.06
CA ARG A 89 -5.23 1.12 -9.33
C ARG A 89 -5.14 0.27 -8.09
N ILE A 90 -4.51 0.79 -7.03
CA ILE A 90 -4.23 0.03 -5.82
C ILE A 90 -4.59 0.88 -4.61
N ARG A 91 -5.33 0.29 -3.68
CA ARG A 91 -5.52 0.82 -2.33
C ARG A 91 -4.67 0.02 -1.36
N VAL A 92 -3.88 0.70 -0.53
CA VAL A 92 -3.07 0.05 0.51
C VAL A 92 -3.49 0.55 1.88
N GLN A 93 -3.76 -0.35 2.82
CA GLN A 93 -4.07 0.00 4.21
C GLN A 93 -3.59 -1.07 5.20
N GLY A 94 -3.61 -0.75 6.50
CA GLY A 94 -3.45 -1.76 7.53
C GLY A 94 -4.68 -2.64 7.65
N SER A 95 -4.48 -3.92 7.98
CA SER A 95 -5.58 -4.88 8.19
C SER A 95 -6.33 -4.64 9.50
N GLU A 96 -7.64 -4.87 9.46
CA GLU A 96 -8.59 -4.91 10.60
C GLU A 96 -8.46 -3.72 11.59
N ASP A 97 -7.73 -3.93 12.70
CA ASP A 97 -7.68 -3.04 13.87
C ASP A 97 -6.34 -2.30 14.02
N ALA A 98 -5.43 -2.44 13.06
CA ALA A 98 -4.09 -1.84 13.08
C ALA A 98 -3.89 -0.80 11.97
N PRO A 99 -4.61 0.34 12.00
CA PRO A 99 -4.33 1.43 11.08
C PRO A 99 -2.89 1.91 11.33
N GLY A 100 -2.05 1.91 10.28
CA GLY A 100 -0.65 2.31 10.39
C GLY A 100 -0.17 3.12 9.19
N ILE A 101 -0.48 2.68 7.98
CA ILE A 101 -0.22 3.38 6.73
C ILE A 101 -1.41 3.21 5.79
N ARG A 102 -1.78 4.28 5.08
CA ARG A 102 -2.85 4.31 4.09
C ARG A 102 -2.43 5.18 2.92
N PHE A 103 -2.56 4.68 1.70
CA PHE A 103 -2.36 5.46 0.48
C PHE A 103 -3.04 4.81 -0.74
N TRP A 104 -2.99 5.51 -1.86
CA TRP A 104 -3.33 5.00 -3.19
C TRP A 104 -2.07 4.93 -4.04
N ALA A 105 -2.05 4.02 -5.01
CA ALA A 105 -0.96 3.90 -5.98
C ALA A 105 -1.47 3.56 -7.37
N GLY A 106 -0.68 3.91 -8.38
CA GLY A 106 -0.95 3.59 -9.78
C GLY A 106 -0.41 2.23 -10.21
N ASP A 107 0.68 1.77 -9.59
CA ASP A 107 1.29 0.46 -9.84
C ASP A 107 2.11 0.00 -8.62
N VAL A 108 2.32 -1.31 -8.50
CA VAL A 108 3.17 -1.92 -7.47
C VAL A 108 4.05 -3.01 -8.06
N GLN A 109 5.31 -3.01 -7.66
CA GLN A 109 6.28 -4.00 -8.08
C GLN A 109 6.95 -4.61 -6.86
N ARG A 110 7.05 -5.94 -6.86
CA ARG A 110 7.91 -6.66 -5.92
C ARG A 110 9.35 -6.59 -6.43
N ILE A 111 10.23 -6.08 -5.59
CA ILE A 111 11.67 -6.04 -5.84
C ILE A 111 12.30 -7.05 -4.88
N ASP A 112 12.84 -8.11 -5.46
CA ASP A 112 13.65 -9.07 -4.69
C ASP A 112 15.03 -8.45 -4.43
N GLY A 113 15.49 -8.57 -3.18
CA GLY A 113 16.80 -8.11 -2.72
C GLY A 113 17.88 -9.17 -2.88
#